data_AF-A0A2J7R9U6-F1
#
_entry.id   AF-A0A2J7R9U6-F1
#
_cell.length_a   1.000
_cell.length_b   1.000
_cell.length_c   1.000
_cell.angle_alpha   90.00
_cell.angle_beta   90.00
_cell.angle_gamma   90.00
#
_symmetry.space_group_name_H-M   'P 1'
#
loop_
_entity.id
_entity.type
_entity.pdbx_description
1 polymer ?
#
loop_
_entity_poly.entity_id
_entity_poly.type
_entity_poly.pdbx_seq_one_letter_code
_entity_poly.pdbx_strand_id
1 'polypeptide(L)'
;MKELHVTLSPRTPAGDPPEPEELIKALLDLENSASSDALVREKIASLPPEVSEIGLLSKLEDKASAEKLSVQVNEAVQLLTDYNSRLASEMEYRKKLTTMLKDFLQAQKDLLAQAEHRLEEYTEKLEKVYVVRQEVKSHIQNLPDLTQLPDVTGGLAPLPSAGDLFNMH
;
A
#
# COMPACT_ATOMS: atom_id res chain seq x y z
N MET A 1 -24.56 -1.69 -17.28
CA MET A 1 -23.16 -1.92 -16.85
C MET A 1 -23.10 -1.65 -15.36
N LYS A 2 -22.69 -2.61 -14.55
CA LYS A 2 -22.54 -2.39 -13.10
C LYS A 2 -21.23 -1.63 -12.90
N GLU A 3 -21.33 -0.36 -12.50
CA GLU A 3 -20.19 0.38 -11.97
C GLU A 3 -19.66 -0.39 -10.76
N LEU A 4 -18.45 -0.95 -10.89
CA LEU A 4 -17.67 -1.44 -9.77
C LEU A 4 -17.22 -0.20 -8.99
N HIS A 5 -18.09 0.30 -8.12
CA HIS A 5 -17.70 1.20 -7.04
C HIS A 5 -16.66 0.45 -6.20
N VAL A 6 -15.38 0.79 -6.41
CA VAL A 6 -14.29 0.38 -5.52
C VAL A 6 -14.47 1.18 -4.25
N THR A 7 -15.15 0.59 -3.26
CA THR A 7 -15.24 1.15 -1.91
C THR A 7 -13.91 0.90 -1.20
N LEU A 8 -13.02 1.89 -1.23
CA LEU A 8 -11.77 1.95 -0.45
C LEU A 8 -12.02 2.60 0.93
N SER A 9 -13.07 2.22 1.67
CA SER A 9 -13.39 2.82 2.98
C SER A 9 -14.35 1.94 3.79
N PRO A 10 -14.53 2.16 5.11
CA PRO A 10 -13.54 2.36 6.18
C PRO A 10 -13.83 1.43 7.40
N ARG A 11 -12.80 1.13 8.20
CA ARG A 11 -12.78 0.29 9.42
C ARG A 11 -12.66 -1.22 9.16
N THR A 12 -11.46 -1.70 9.42
CA THR A 12 -11.08 -3.10 9.46
C THR A 12 -11.62 -3.80 10.73
N PRO A 13 -12.37 -4.91 10.59
CA PRO A 13 -12.61 -5.87 11.65
C PRO A 13 -11.30 -6.55 12.07
N ALA A 14 -11.31 -7.24 13.22
CA ALA A 14 -10.15 -8.00 13.68
C ALA A 14 -9.76 -9.09 12.65
N GLY A 15 -8.61 -8.92 11.98
CA GLY A 15 -8.07 -9.87 11.01
C GLY A 15 -7.72 -9.27 9.64
N ASP A 16 -8.19 -8.05 9.35
CA ASP A 16 -7.78 -7.36 8.13
C ASP A 16 -6.40 -6.70 8.31
N PRO A 17 -5.58 -6.63 7.24
CA PRO A 17 -4.26 -6.00 7.27
C PRO A 17 -4.36 -4.52 7.68
N PRO A 18 -3.33 -3.95 8.36
CA PRO A 18 -3.38 -2.58 8.83
C PRO A 18 -3.47 -1.61 7.65
N GLU A 19 -4.17 -0.49 7.85
CA GLU A 19 -4.23 0.57 6.85
C GLU A 19 -2.83 1.20 6.67
N PRO A 20 -2.48 1.66 5.45
CA PRO A 20 -1.17 2.27 5.18
C PRO A 20 -0.82 3.40 6.15
N GLU A 21 -1.78 4.27 6.47
CA GLU A 21 -1.60 5.40 7.38
C GLU A 21 -1.32 4.94 8.82
N GLU A 22 -1.94 3.84 9.26
CA GLU A 22 -1.70 3.26 10.57
C GLU A 22 -0.28 2.70 10.68
N LEU A 23 0.17 1.99 9.65
CA LEU A 23 1.53 1.46 9.58
C LEU A 23 2.57 2.58 9.53
N ILE A 24 2.34 3.62 8.72
CA ILE A 24 3.23 4.79 8.65
C ILE A 24 3.32 5.47 10.01
N LYS A 25 2.19 5.68 10.68
CA LYS A 25 2.18 6.28 12.02
C LYS A 25 2.98 5.42 13.01
N ALA A 26 2.77 4.10 13.01
CA ALA A 26 3.51 3.19 13.90
C ALA A 26 5.02 3.20 13.64
N LEU A 27 5.45 3.39 12.38
CA LEU A 27 6.87 3.56 12.02
C LEU A 27 7.44 4.89 12.52
N LEU A 28 6.72 6.00 12.34
CA LEU A 28 7.13 7.33 12.81
C LEU A 28 7.22 7.40 14.35
N ASP A 29 6.26 6.79 15.04
CA ASP A 29 6.25 6.74 16.50
C ASP A 29 7.48 5.99 17.06
N LEU A 30 8.03 5.02 16.30
CA LEU A 30 9.24 4.30 16.68
C LEU A 30 10.53 5.15 16.56
N GLU A 31 10.56 6.19 15.72
CA GLU A 31 11.74 7.06 15.59
C GLU A 31 12.05 7.80 16.90
N ASN A 32 11.03 8.11 17.70
CA ASN A 32 11.14 8.79 19.00
C ASN A 32 11.29 7.82 20.20
N SER A 33 11.74 6.59 19.94
CA SER A 33 11.85 5.54 20.96
C SER A 33 13.06 5.69 21.88
N ALA A 34 13.07 4.92 22.98
CA ALA A 34 14.15 4.95 23.97
C ALA A 34 15.52 4.60 23.37
N SER A 35 15.54 3.67 22.42
CA SER A 35 16.77 3.26 21.73
C SER A 35 17.40 4.38 20.88
N SER A 36 16.58 5.31 20.38
CA SER A 36 17.00 6.49 19.63
C SER A 36 17.52 7.62 20.53
N ASP A 37 17.28 7.56 21.84
CA ASP A 37 17.67 8.58 22.82
C ASP A 37 19.16 8.46 23.18
N ALA A 38 20.02 8.99 22.29
CA ALA A 38 21.46 8.89 22.42
C ALA A 38 21.99 9.58 23.69
N LEU A 39 21.37 10.70 24.09
CA LEU A 39 21.80 11.48 25.26
C LEU A 39 21.59 10.70 26.56
N VAL A 40 20.44 10.04 26.73
CA VAL A 40 20.20 9.21 27.91
C VAL A 40 21.14 8.00 27.93
N ARG A 41 21.40 7.38 26.77
CA ARG A 41 22.35 6.27 26.66
C ARG A 41 23.78 6.68 27.01
N GLU A 42 24.22 7.85 26.57
CA GLU A 42 25.54 8.40 26.92
C GLU A 42 25.63 8.67 28.43
N LYS A 43 24.60 9.28 29.03
CA LYS A 43 24.54 9.48 30.48
C LYS A 43 24.67 8.16 31.25
N ILE A 44 23.92 7.13 30.85
CA ILE A 44 24.02 5.78 31.46
C ILE A 44 25.44 5.21 31.30
N ALA A 45 26.03 5.32 30.11
CA ALA A 45 27.39 4.82 29.86
C ALA A 45 28.47 5.59 30.64
N SER A 46 28.22 6.85 30.98
CA SER A 46 29.10 7.71 31.76
C SER A 46 28.93 7.55 33.28
N LEU A 47 28.01 6.69 33.74
CA LEU A 47 27.82 6.47 35.18
C LEU A 47 29.12 5.96 35.82
N PRO A 48 29.53 6.53 36.96
CA PRO A 48 30.79 6.17 37.60
C PRO A 48 30.73 4.72 38.14
N PRO A 49 31.84 3.97 38.11
CA PRO A 49 31.84 2.56 38.55
C PRO A 49 31.41 2.41 40.02
N GLU A 50 31.66 3.41 40.86
CA GLU A 50 31.26 3.45 42.26
C GLU A 50 29.75 3.30 42.48
N VAL A 51 28.90 3.65 41.50
CA VAL A 51 27.44 3.47 41.63
C VAL A 51 26.97 2.04 41.37
N SER A 52 27.84 1.16 40.88
CA SER A 52 27.50 -0.22 40.51
C SER A 52 28.41 -1.29 41.16
N GLU A 53 29.65 -0.94 41.49
CA GLU A 53 30.65 -1.87 42.01
C GLU A 53 30.73 -1.82 43.55
N ILE A 54 30.13 -2.81 44.20
CA ILE A 54 30.09 -2.94 45.67
C ILE A 54 31.50 -2.98 46.29
N GLY A 55 32.50 -3.54 45.60
CA GLY A 55 33.88 -3.62 46.08
C GLY A 55 34.54 -2.25 46.33
N LEU A 56 34.08 -1.20 45.63
CA LEU A 56 34.59 0.17 45.77
C LEU A 56 34.11 0.86 47.04
N LEU A 57 33.06 0.35 47.71
CA LEU A 57 32.57 0.91 48.98
C LEU A 57 33.64 0.88 50.08
N SER A 58 34.56 -0.08 50.03
CA SER A 58 35.70 -0.17 50.97
C SER A 58 36.65 1.03 50.93
N LYS A 59 36.61 1.84 49.86
CA LYS A 59 37.44 3.04 49.68
C LYS A 59 36.81 4.31 50.26
N LEU A 60 35.59 4.23 50.81
CA LEU A 60 34.93 5.38 51.44
C LEU A 60 35.51 5.60 52.84
N GLU A 61 36.24 6.70 53.01
CA GLU A 61 36.92 7.02 54.26
C GLU A 61 36.05 7.85 55.22
N ASP A 62 35.01 8.52 54.69
CA ASP A 62 34.22 9.48 55.45
C ASP A 62 32.72 9.46 55.08
N LYS A 63 31.92 9.94 56.04
CA LYS A 63 30.47 9.99 55.93
C LYS A 63 29.99 10.91 54.79
N ALA A 64 30.68 12.02 54.51
CA ALA A 64 30.25 12.95 53.48
C ALA A 64 30.43 12.35 52.07
N SER A 65 31.52 11.61 51.84
CA SER A 65 31.73 10.84 50.62
C SER A 65 30.67 9.75 50.42
N ALA A 66 30.29 9.06 51.51
CA ALA A 66 29.23 8.05 51.47
C ALA A 66 27.85 8.67 51.17
N GLU A 67 27.52 9.82 51.76
CA GLU A 67 26.28 10.55 51.46
C GLU A 67 26.23 11.02 50.01
N LYS A 68 27.35 11.54 49.47
CA LYS A 68 27.45 11.93 48.06
C LYS A 68 27.24 10.74 47.12
N LEU A 69 27.87 9.60 47.41
CA LEU A 69 27.68 8.39 46.62
C LEU A 69 26.23 7.89 46.70
N SER A 70 25.60 7.97 47.88
CA SER A 70 24.20 7.58 48.05
C SER A 70 23.27 8.41 47.15
N VAL A 71 23.52 9.72 47.00
CA VAL A 71 22.76 10.57 46.07
C VAL A 71 22.97 10.11 44.62
N GLN A 72 24.22 9.91 44.20
CA GLN A 72 24.55 9.46 42.84
C GLN A 72 23.94 8.10 42.50
N VAL A 73 23.94 7.15 43.46
CA VAL A 73 23.30 5.84 43.30
C VAL A 73 21.78 6.01 43.11
N ASN A 74 21.13 6.84 43.92
CA ASN A 74 19.68 7.07 43.79
C ASN A 74 19.32 7.72 42.44
N GLU A 75 20.12 8.68 41.97
CA GLU A 75 19.95 9.29 40.65
C GLU A 75 20.15 8.28 39.52
N ALA A 76 21.18 7.42 39.62
CA ALA A 76 21.43 6.36 38.65
C ALA A 76 20.29 5.33 38.61
N VAL A 77 19.76 4.94 39.77
CA VAL A 77 18.61 4.02 39.87
C VAL A 77 17.38 4.62 39.20
N GLN A 78 17.07 5.90 39.44
CA GLN A 78 15.95 6.57 38.81
C GLN A 78 16.12 6.60 37.27
N LEU A 79 17.30 7.03 36.80
CA LEU A 79 17.63 7.09 35.37
C LEU A 79 17.47 5.72 34.67
N LEU A 80 18.02 4.67 35.27
CA LEU A 80 17.96 3.31 34.73
C LEU A 80 16.55 2.76 34.75
N THR A 81 15.77 3.03 35.80
CA THR A 81 14.37 2.59 35.91
C THR A 81 13.52 3.22 34.81
N ASP A 82 13.65 4.53 34.61
CA ASP A 82 12.92 5.26 33.58
C ASP A 82 13.31 4.79 32.18
N TYR A 83 14.62 4.62 31.92
CA TYR A 83 15.10 4.10 30.64
C TYR A 83 14.61 2.69 30.36
N ASN A 84 14.71 1.77 31.33
CA ASN A 84 14.28 0.38 31.17
C ASN A 84 12.77 0.27 30.96
N SER A 85 11.97 1.10 31.63
CA SER A 85 10.52 1.16 31.42
C SER A 85 10.15 1.60 30.00
N ARG A 86 10.82 2.66 29.51
CA ARG A 86 10.65 3.14 28.13
C ARG A 86 11.11 2.09 27.11
N LEU A 87 12.25 1.43 27.37
CA LEU A 87 12.78 0.37 26.50
C LEU A 87 11.87 -0.85 26.46
N ALA A 88 11.33 -1.29 27.59
CA ALA A 88 10.36 -2.38 27.64
C ALA A 88 9.10 -2.07 26.81
N SER A 89 8.60 -0.83 26.94
CA SER A 89 7.48 -0.35 26.13
C SER A 89 7.82 -0.38 24.63
N GLU A 90 8.99 0.14 24.25
CA GLU A 90 9.48 0.08 22.87
C GLU A 90 9.54 -1.35 22.33
N MET A 91 10.04 -2.31 23.12
CA MET A 91 10.12 -3.72 22.70
C MET A 91 8.74 -4.31 22.40
N GLU A 92 7.72 -3.99 23.20
CA GLU A 92 6.34 -4.40 22.93
C GLU A 92 5.78 -3.71 21.67
N TYR A 93 6.06 -2.42 21.46
CA TYR A 93 5.69 -1.75 20.22
C TYR A 93 6.34 -2.38 18.99
N ARG A 94 7.63 -2.73 19.05
CA ARG A 94 8.35 -3.42 17.96
C ARG A 94 7.75 -4.78 17.62
N LYS A 95 7.30 -5.56 18.61
CA LYS A 95 6.59 -6.83 18.37
C LYS A 95 5.27 -6.61 17.61
N LYS A 96 4.49 -5.62 18.02
CA LYS A 96 3.24 -5.25 17.34
C LYS A 96 3.50 -4.79 15.92
N LEU A 97 4.45 -3.88 15.73
CA LEU A 97 4.86 -3.38 14.42
C LEU A 97 5.34 -4.51 13.50
N THR A 98 6.08 -5.49 14.02
CA THR A 98 6.53 -6.66 13.25
C THR A 98 5.33 -7.47 12.73
N THR A 99 4.30 -7.61 13.56
CA THR A 99 3.05 -8.27 13.16
C THR A 99 2.34 -7.46 12.08
N MET A 100 2.16 -6.15 12.29
CA MET A 100 1.57 -5.23 11.31
C MET A 100 2.30 -5.29 9.96
N LEU A 101 3.63 -5.27 9.96
CA LEU A 101 4.46 -5.37 8.76
C LEU A 101 4.24 -6.69 8.01
N LYS A 102 4.17 -7.81 8.75
CA LYS A 102 3.93 -9.13 8.16
C LYS A 102 2.56 -9.17 7.48
N ASP A 103 1.52 -8.69 8.16
CA ASP A 103 0.15 -8.74 7.65
C ASP A 103 0.00 -7.78 6.45
N PHE A 104 0.57 -6.58 6.53
CA PHE A 104 0.61 -5.63 5.42
C PHE A 104 1.34 -6.19 4.20
N LEU A 105 2.50 -6.82 4.41
CA LEU A 105 3.28 -7.42 3.32
C LEU A 105 2.49 -8.53 2.62
N GLN A 106 1.75 -9.35 3.37
CA GLN A 106 0.90 -10.38 2.78
C GLN A 106 -0.20 -9.76 1.91
N ALA A 107 -0.89 -8.75 2.43
CA ALA A 107 -1.92 -8.03 1.69
C ALA A 107 -1.38 -7.38 0.40
N GLN A 108 -0.18 -6.78 0.46
CA GLN A 108 0.46 -6.19 -0.72
C GLN A 108 0.81 -7.23 -1.79
N LYS A 109 1.22 -8.45 -1.40
CA LYS A 109 1.45 -9.55 -2.36
C LYS A 109 0.15 -9.97 -3.04
N ASP A 110 -0.93 -10.08 -2.28
CA ASP A 110 -2.23 -10.49 -2.82
C ASP A 110 -2.81 -9.41 -3.76
N LEU A 111 -2.63 -8.12 -3.43
CA LEU A 111 -2.98 -7.00 -4.30
C LEU A 111 -2.14 -6.97 -5.58
N LEU A 112 -0.84 -7.24 -5.48
CA LEU A 112 0.05 -7.31 -6.64
C LEU A 112 -0.40 -8.41 -7.60
N ALA A 113 -0.66 -9.63 -7.10
CA ALA A 113 -1.13 -10.74 -7.92
C ALA A 113 -2.45 -10.42 -8.63
N GLN A 114 -3.38 -9.75 -7.94
CA GLN A 114 -4.64 -9.30 -8.53
C GLN A 114 -4.43 -8.24 -9.62
N ALA A 115 -3.52 -7.29 -9.39
CA ALA A 115 -3.19 -6.24 -10.36
C ALA A 115 -2.52 -6.82 -11.62
N GLU A 116 -1.61 -7.78 -11.45
CA GLU A 116 -0.96 -8.50 -12.55
C GLU A 116 -1.98 -9.27 -13.39
N HIS A 117 -2.85 -10.06 -12.75
CA HIS A 117 -3.91 -10.79 -13.46
C HIS A 117 -4.85 -9.85 -14.21
N ARG A 118 -5.24 -8.74 -13.59
CA ARG A 118 -6.11 -7.75 -14.22
C ARG A 118 -5.43 -7.05 -15.41
N LEU A 119 -4.13 -6.81 -15.34
CA LEU A 119 -3.34 -6.26 -16.44
C LEU A 119 -3.31 -7.23 -17.64
N GLU A 120 -3.13 -8.52 -17.36
CA GLU A 120 -3.19 -9.59 -18.37
C GLU A 120 -4.55 -9.60 -19.08
N GLU A 121 -5.66 -9.58 -18.32
CA GLU A 121 -7.01 -9.50 -18.90
C GLU A 121 -7.22 -8.28 -19.80
N TYR A 122 -6.71 -7.10 -19.40
CA TYR A 122 -6.84 -5.89 -20.21
C TYR A 122 -5.97 -5.95 -21.47
N THR A 123 -4.83 -6.61 -21.40
CA THR A 123 -3.95 -6.84 -22.55
C THR A 123 -4.64 -7.74 -23.58
N GLU A 124 -5.27 -8.83 -23.14
CA GLU A 124 -6.06 -9.69 -24.03
C GLU A 124 -7.26 -8.96 -24.64
N LYS A 125 -7.97 -8.15 -23.84
CA LYS A 125 -9.10 -7.34 -24.33
C LYS A 125 -8.64 -6.35 -25.39
N LEU A 126 -7.48 -5.72 -25.18
CA LEU A 126 -6.88 -4.79 -26.12
C LEU A 126 -6.55 -5.47 -27.45
N GLU A 127 -5.97 -6.67 -27.41
CA GLU A 127 -5.68 -7.47 -28.61
C GLU A 127 -6.97 -7.75 -29.41
N LYS A 128 -8.04 -8.21 -28.73
CA LYS A 128 -9.35 -8.44 -29.37
C LYS A 128 -9.90 -7.17 -30.02
N VAL A 129 -9.76 -6.01 -29.37
CA VAL A 129 -10.17 -4.72 -29.93
C VAL A 129 -9.35 -4.39 -31.19
N TYR A 130 -8.05 -4.65 -31.19
CA TYR A 130 -7.22 -4.45 -32.39
C TYR A 130 -7.65 -5.33 -33.56
N VAL A 131 -7.96 -6.61 -33.31
CA VAL A 131 -8.48 -7.54 -34.33
C VAL A 131 -9.77 -7.00 -34.94
N VAL A 132 -10.77 -6.71 -34.10
CA VAL A 132 -12.07 -6.17 -34.56
C VAL A 132 -11.87 -4.87 -35.35
N ARG A 133 -10.97 -3.99 -34.91
CA ARG A 133 -10.67 -2.74 -35.62
C ARG A 133 -10.11 -3.00 -37.03
N GLN A 134 -9.22 -3.98 -37.20
CA GLN A 134 -8.69 -4.34 -38.52
C GLN A 134 -9.77 -4.94 -39.42
N GLU A 135 -10.60 -5.83 -38.88
CA GLU A 135 -11.72 -6.44 -39.59
C GLU A 135 -12.74 -5.39 -40.04
N VAL A 136 -13.14 -4.47 -39.15
CA VAL A 136 -14.06 -3.37 -39.48
C VAL A 136 -13.48 -2.48 -40.58
N LYS A 137 -12.19 -2.14 -40.49
CA LYS A 137 -11.52 -1.34 -41.53
C LYS A 137 -11.55 -2.04 -42.89
N SER A 138 -11.23 -3.33 -42.93
CA SER A 138 -11.30 -4.14 -44.16
C SER A 138 -12.73 -4.24 -44.68
N HIS A 139 -13.70 -4.46 -43.79
CA HIS A 139 -15.11 -4.56 -44.15
C HIS A 139 -15.62 -3.27 -44.79
N ILE A 140 -15.34 -2.11 -44.18
CA ILE A 140 -15.72 -0.80 -44.72
C ILE A 140 -15.12 -0.56 -46.11
N GLN A 141 -13.85 -0.94 -46.32
CA GLN A 141 -13.20 -0.79 -47.63
C GLN A 141 -13.82 -1.65 -48.74
N ASN A 142 -14.48 -2.75 -48.37
CA ASN A 142 -15.14 -3.67 -49.31
C ASN A 142 -16.63 -3.36 -49.49
N LEU A 143 -17.19 -2.38 -48.79
CA LEU A 143 -18.59 -1.97 -48.97
C LEU A 143 -18.73 -1.12 -50.24
N PRO A 144 -19.80 -1.33 -51.04
CA PRO A 144 -20.07 -0.50 -52.20
C PRO A 144 -20.36 0.93 -51.77
N ASP A 145 -19.72 1.89 -52.43
CA ASP A 145 -19.99 3.30 -52.23
C ASP A 145 -21.35 3.66 -52.83
N LEU A 146 -22.34 3.84 -51.96
CA LEU A 146 -23.72 4.13 -52.36
C LEU A 146 -23.86 5.49 -53.07
N THR A 147 -22.85 6.37 -52.99
CA THR A 147 -22.84 7.63 -53.74
C THR A 147 -22.51 7.45 -55.22
N GLN A 148 -21.97 6.29 -55.60
CA GLN A 148 -21.68 5.92 -56.99
C GLN A 148 -22.78 5.08 -57.63
N LEU A 149 -23.83 4.74 -56.86
CA LEU A 149 -25.01 4.13 -57.45
C LEU A 149 -25.79 5.18 -58.24
N PRO A 150 -26.23 4.87 -59.48
CA PRO A 150 -27.09 5.76 -60.22
C PRO A 150 -28.35 6.03 -59.40
N ASP A 151 -28.77 7.29 -59.35
CA ASP A 151 -29.90 7.74 -58.55
C ASP A 151 -31.19 7.01 -58.96
N VAL A 152 -31.55 5.96 -58.22
CA VAL A 152 -32.81 5.21 -58.42
C VAL A 152 -34.02 5.94 -57.86
N THR A 153 -33.86 7.17 -57.32
CA THR A 153 -35.01 8.03 -56.96
C THR A 153 -35.50 8.88 -58.13
N GLY A 154 -34.75 8.92 -59.24
CA GLY A 154 -35.13 9.55 -60.51
C GLY A 154 -35.92 8.64 -61.45
N GLY A 155 -37.04 8.07 -60.98
CA GLY A 155 -38.05 7.46 -61.84
C GLY A 155 -37.56 6.32 -62.74
N LEU A 156 -37.48 5.11 -62.20
CA LEU A 156 -37.55 3.92 -63.05
C LEU A 156 -38.85 4.02 -63.87
N ALA A 157 -38.75 3.89 -65.20
CA ALA A 157 -39.92 3.80 -66.05
C ALA A 157 -40.83 2.70 -65.48
N PRO A 158 -42.16 2.94 -65.34
CA PRO A 158 -43.06 1.96 -64.76
C PRO A 158 -42.88 0.64 -65.50
N LEU A 159 -42.69 -0.43 -64.73
CA LEU A 159 -42.50 -1.77 -65.29
C LEU A 159 -43.65 -2.05 -66.26
N PRO A 160 -43.37 -2.66 -67.43
CA PRO A 160 -44.42 -3.05 -68.37
C PRO A 160 -45.49 -3.84 -67.62
N SER A 161 -46.76 -3.51 -67.89
CA SER A 161 -47.87 -4.22 -67.28
C SER A 161 -47.84 -5.67 -67.71
N ALA A 162 -48.44 -6.59 -66.93
CA ALA A 162 -48.55 -7.98 -67.33
C ALA A 162 -49.24 -8.16 -68.70
N GLY A 163 -50.03 -7.18 -69.16
CA GLY A 163 -50.62 -7.14 -70.50
C GLY A 163 -49.64 -6.82 -71.63
N ASP A 164 -48.55 -6.08 -71.35
CA ASP A 164 -47.52 -5.74 -72.33
C ASP A 164 -46.62 -6.93 -72.68
N LEU A 165 -46.55 -7.95 -71.81
CA LEU A 165 -45.75 -9.16 -72.01
C LEU A 165 -46.39 -10.19 -72.95
N PHE A 166 -47.69 -10.05 -73.25
CA PHE A 166 -48.42 -11.02 -74.08
C PHE A 166 -48.97 -10.44 -75.39
N ASN A 167 -48.62 -9.19 -75.73
CA ASN A 167 -48.98 -8.60 -77.01
C ASN A 167 -47.87 -8.82 -78.06
N MET A 168 -47.65 -10.08 -78.42
CA MET A 168 -47.02 -10.43 -79.70
C MET A 168 -48.13 -10.78 -80.69
N HIS A 169 -48.54 -9.79 -81.48
CA HIS A 169 -49.05 -10.00 -82.84
C HIS A 169 -47.96 -9.56 -83.81
#